data_AF-A0A0Q5QNI3-F1
#
_entry.id   AF-A0A0Q5QNI3-F1
#
_cell.length_a   1.000
_cell.length_b   1.000
_cell.length_c   1.000
_cell.angle_alpha   90.00
_cell.angle_beta   90.00
_cell.angle_gamma   90.00
#
_symmetry.space_group_name_H-M   'P 1'
#
loop_
_entity.id
_entity.type
_entity.pdbx_description
1 polymer ?
#
loop_
_entity_poly.entity_id
_entity_poly.type
_entity_poly.pdbx_seq_one_letter_code
_entity_poly.pdbx_strand_id
1 'polypeptide(L)'
;MRRRSSRAGSRVAAQQVAHWALIGRELEASGHIGVRDINAVLTGRADYDSLSVREQAVVRAAWSERVGSRIDELDLEGRFAAEGRPFEELDEQGSVVERRS
;
A
#
# COMPACT_ATOMS: atom_id res chain seq x y z
N MET A 1 8.82 -19.14 17.20
CA MET A 1 7.71 -18.89 18.15
C MET A 1 7.25 -17.43 18.03
N ARG A 2 5.93 -17.16 18.15
CA ARG A 2 5.25 -15.83 18.23
C ARG A 2 5.40 -14.84 17.06
N ARG A 3 4.34 -14.73 16.25
CA ARG A 3 3.98 -13.53 15.46
C ARG A 3 3.91 -12.29 16.37
N ARG A 4 4.53 -11.17 15.96
CA ARG A 4 4.34 -9.82 16.54
C ARG A 4 4.48 -8.71 15.49
N SER A 5 3.68 -8.75 14.41
CA SER A 5 3.55 -7.62 13.47
C SER A 5 2.11 -7.38 13.04
N SER A 6 1.28 -6.88 13.96
CA SER A 6 -0.10 -6.45 13.68
C SER A 6 -0.51 -5.15 14.38
N ARG A 7 0.36 -4.57 15.23
CA ARG A 7 0.12 -3.33 15.99
C ARG A 7 1.17 -2.23 15.74
N ALA A 8 2.15 -2.49 14.87
CA ALA A 8 3.14 -1.52 14.42
C ALA A 8 2.68 -0.88 13.10
N GLY A 9 2.54 -1.68 12.02
CA GLY A 9 2.04 -1.19 10.72
C GLY A 9 0.66 -0.51 10.79
N SER A 10 -0.25 -0.99 11.66
CA SER A 10 -1.54 -0.31 11.90
C SER A 10 -1.40 1.09 12.53
N ARG A 11 -0.31 1.37 13.27
CA ARG A 11 -0.02 2.72 13.79
C ARG A 11 0.58 3.62 12.72
N VAL A 12 1.48 3.08 11.88
CA VAL A 12 2.05 3.82 10.73
C VAL A 12 0.94 4.23 9.76
N ALA A 13 0.04 3.30 9.39
CA ALA A 13 -1.12 3.61 8.53
C ALA A 13 -2.04 4.69 9.13
N ALA A 14 -2.29 4.69 10.44
CA ALA A 14 -3.06 5.74 11.09
C ALA A 14 -2.34 7.10 11.09
N GLN A 15 -1.00 7.09 11.14
CA GLN A 15 -0.15 8.28 11.12
C GLN A 15 -0.01 8.86 9.69
N GLN A 16 0.00 8.00 8.66
CA GLN A 16 -0.12 8.36 7.24
C GLN A 16 -1.49 8.99 6.94
N VAL A 17 -2.59 8.43 7.46
CA VAL A 17 -3.93 9.05 7.37
C VAL A 17 -3.96 10.44 8.04
N ALA A 18 -3.24 10.65 9.14
CA ALA A 18 -3.10 11.97 9.76
C ALA A 18 -2.24 12.95 8.92
N HIS A 19 -1.25 12.45 8.16
CA HIS A 19 -0.49 13.25 7.20
C HIS A 19 -1.38 13.72 6.03
N TRP A 20 -2.21 12.83 5.49
CA TRP A 20 -3.21 13.19 4.48
C TRP A 20 -4.34 14.07 5.04
N ALA A 21 -4.65 14.01 6.34
CA ALA A 21 -5.56 14.96 6.99
C ALA A 21 -4.99 16.39 7.06
N LEU A 22 -3.66 16.56 7.07
CA LEU A 22 -3.04 17.88 6.97
C LEU A 22 -3.18 18.48 5.57
N ILE A 23 -3.07 17.67 4.52
CA ILE A 23 -3.41 18.06 3.14
C ILE A 23 -4.93 18.28 3.02
N GLY A 24 -5.73 17.48 3.75
CA GLY A 24 -7.17 17.68 3.94
C GLY A 24 -7.56 19.02 4.58
N ARG A 25 -6.64 19.69 5.28
CA ARG A 25 -6.86 21.05 5.82
C ARG A 25 -7.03 22.12 4.74
N GLU A 26 -6.49 21.87 3.54
CA GLU A 26 -6.72 22.71 2.37
C GLU A 26 -8.08 22.38 1.70
N LEU A 27 -8.57 21.15 1.88
CA LEU A 27 -9.88 20.69 1.40
C LEU A 27 -11.07 21.06 2.31
N GLU A 28 -10.84 21.39 3.60
CA GLU A 28 -11.91 21.86 4.51
C GLU A 28 -12.68 23.08 3.98
N ALA A 29 -12.09 23.83 3.05
CA ALA A 29 -12.75 24.94 2.36
C ALA A 29 -13.98 24.56 1.51
N SER A 30 -14.32 23.27 1.32
CA SER A 30 -15.29 22.86 0.27
C SER A 30 -16.17 21.63 0.53
N GLY A 31 -16.37 21.20 1.78
CA GLY A 31 -17.44 20.24 2.16
C GLY A 31 -16.97 18.90 2.76
N HIS A 32 -17.85 18.28 3.55
CA HIS A 32 -17.56 17.10 4.36
C HIS A 32 -17.02 15.89 3.59
N ILE A 33 -16.07 15.17 4.21
CA ILE A 33 -15.51 13.89 3.75
C ILE A 33 -15.90 12.80 4.75
N GLY A 34 -16.50 11.71 4.28
CA GLY A 34 -16.91 10.54 5.06
C GLY A 34 -15.75 9.65 5.48
N VAL A 35 -15.01 10.08 6.52
CA VAL A 35 -13.87 9.31 7.08
C VAL A 35 -14.27 7.89 7.49
N ARG A 36 -15.51 7.66 7.91
CA ARG A 36 -16.05 6.33 8.24
C ARG A 36 -16.08 5.40 7.03
N ASP A 37 -16.52 5.92 5.90
CA ASP A 37 -16.81 5.14 4.69
C ASP A 37 -15.52 4.86 3.92
N ILE A 38 -14.60 5.83 3.87
CA ILE A 38 -13.18 5.61 3.50
C ILE A 38 -12.61 4.44 4.31
N ASN A 39 -12.72 4.47 5.64
CA ASN A 39 -12.20 3.39 6.49
C ASN A 39 -12.90 2.04 6.26
N ALA A 40 -14.19 2.04 5.91
CA ALA A 40 -14.90 0.81 5.55
C ALA A 40 -14.32 0.19 4.27
N VAL A 41 -14.11 0.97 3.21
CA VAL A 41 -13.46 0.52 1.97
C VAL A 41 -12.01 0.08 2.21
N LEU A 42 -11.22 0.87 2.94
CA LEU A 42 -9.82 0.52 3.25
C LEU A 42 -9.66 -0.76 4.08
N THR A 43 -10.73 -1.24 4.70
CA THR A 43 -10.79 -2.50 5.47
C THR A 43 -11.62 -3.59 4.79
N GLY A 44 -12.06 -3.40 3.54
CA GLY A 44 -12.84 -4.39 2.78
C GLY A 44 -14.26 -4.61 3.30
N ARG A 45 -14.83 -3.65 4.02
CA ARG A 45 -16.18 -3.69 4.62
C ARG A 45 -17.23 -2.85 3.87
N ALA A 46 -16.83 -2.13 2.82
CA ALA A 46 -17.70 -1.39 1.93
C ALA A 46 -17.10 -1.40 0.51
N ASP A 47 -17.94 -1.10 -0.48
CA ASP A 47 -17.53 -0.97 -1.87
C ASP A 47 -16.87 0.39 -2.14
N TYR A 48 -15.78 0.38 -2.90
CA TYR A 48 -15.09 1.58 -3.35
C TYR A 48 -15.98 2.46 -4.24
N ASP A 49 -16.82 1.86 -5.08
CA ASP A 49 -17.69 2.61 -6.01
C ASP A 49 -18.89 3.27 -5.30
N SER A 50 -19.12 2.96 -4.02
CA SER A 50 -20.09 3.67 -3.17
C SER A 50 -19.62 5.04 -2.66
N LEU A 51 -18.32 5.34 -2.78
CA LEU A 51 -17.70 6.58 -2.30
C LEU A 51 -17.82 7.72 -3.33
N SER A 52 -17.85 8.97 -2.84
CA SER A 52 -17.69 10.14 -3.71
C SER A 52 -16.30 10.19 -4.37
N VAL A 53 -16.17 10.88 -5.49
CA VAL A 53 -14.90 11.04 -6.24
C VAL A 53 -13.74 11.55 -5.35
N ARG A 54 -14.03 12.39 -4.35
CA ARG A 54 -13.04 12.90 -3.39
C ARG A 54 -12.57 11.81 -2.42
N GLU A 55 -13.50 11.05 -1.84
CA GLU A 55 -13.20 9.94 -0.93
C GLU A 55 -12.48 8.79 -1.66
N GLN A 56 -12.89 8.49 -2.89
CA GLN A 56 -12.19 7.57 -3.78
C GLN A 56 -10.73 7.99 -4.03
N ALA A 57 -10.45 9.29 -4.21
CA ALA A 57 -9.09 9.78 -4.38
C ALA A 57 -8.21 9.53 -3.14
N VAL A 58 -8.77 9.73 -1.93
CA VAL A 58 -8.09 9.39 -0.67
C VAL A 58 -7.83 7.89 -0.56
N VAL A 59 -8.80 7.04 -0.94
CA VAL A 59 -8.62 5.58 -0.97
C VAL A 59 -7.50 5.17 -1.93
N ARG A 60 -7.49 5.72 -3.15
CA ARG A 60 -6.43 5.43 -4.15
C ARG A 60 -5.05 5.80 -3.63
N ALA A 61 -4.87 7.01 -3.09
CA ALA A 61 -3.59 7.45 -2.51
C ALA A 61 -3.12 6.49 -1.41
N ALA A 62 -4.00 6.15 -0.47
CA ALA A 62 -3.70 5.23 0.62
C ALA A 62 -3.46 3.78 0.15
N TRP A 63 -3.98 3.35 -1.01
CA TRP A 63 -3.64 2.06 -1.61
C TRP A 63 -2.29 2.11 -2.33
N SER A 64 -2.01 3.13 -3.13
CA SER A 64 -0.71 3.31 -3.80
C SER A 64 0.45 3.27 -2.82
N GLU A 65 0.34 3.98 -1.69
CA GLU A 65 1.32 3.98 -0.61
C GLU A 65 1.54 2.58 0.01
N ARG A 66 0.45 1.85 0.28
CA ARG A 66 0.51 0.47 0.81
C ARG A 66 1.00 -0.55 -0.22
N VAL A 67 0.82 -0.30 -1.51
CA VAL A 67 1.34 -1.16 -2.59
C VAL A 67 2.84 -0.91 -2.77
N GLY A 68 3.29 0.36 -2.83
CA GLY A 68 4.71 0.73 -2.88
C GLY A 68 5.50 0.10 -1.72
N SER A 69 5.10 0.38 -0.47
CA SER A 69 5.75 -0.19 0.72
C SER A 69 5.78 -1.73 0.73
N ARG A 70 4.79 -2.42 0.13
CA ARG A 70 4.80 -3.89 0.01
C ARG A 70 5.71 -4.42 -1.10
N ILE A 71 5.97 -3.61 -2.13
CA ILE A 71 6.93 -3.92 -3.19
C ILE A 71 8.34 -3.68 -2.67
N ASP A 72 8.56 -2.56 -1.95
CA ASP A 72 9.86 -2.24 -1.33
C ASP A 72 10.29 -3.26 -0.26
N GLU A 73 9.33 -3.89 0.43
CA GLU A 73 9.56 -4.98 1.39
C GLU A 73 9.74 -6.38 0.75
N LEU A 74 9.65 -6.50 -0.58
CA LEU A 74 9.59 -7.80 -1.27
C LEU A 74 10.95 -8.28 -1.79
N ASP A 75 11.60 -9.17 -1.04
CA ASP A 75 12.78 -9.91 -1.49
C ASP A 75 12.36 -11.20 -2.26
N LEU A 76 12.29 -11.11 -3.59
CA LEU A 76 12.03 -12.26 -4.45
C LEU A 76 13.29 -13.09 -4.74
N GLU A 77 14.44 -12.45 -4.94
CA GLU A 77 15.72 -13.11 -5.22
C GLU A 77 16.13 -14.01 -4.05
N GLY A 78 16.16 -13.49 -2.83
CA GLY A 78 16.49 -14.26 -1.63
C GLY A 78 15.49 -15.38 -1.35
N ARG A 79 14.21 -15.21 -1.71
CA ARG A 79 13.21 -16.29 -1.64
C ARG A 79 13.49 -17.39 -2.67
N PHE A 80 13.75 -17.05 -3.92
CA PHE A 80 14.06 -18.04 -4.95
C PHE A 80 15.37 -18.77 -4.67
N ALA A 81 16.37 -18.07 -4.14
CA ALA A 81 17.62 -18.66 -3.67
C ALA A 81 17.41 -19.65 -2.51
N ALA A 82 16.60 -19.28 -1.51
CA ALA A 82 16.23 -20.19 -0.41
C ALA A 82 15.45 -21.43 -0.88
N GLU A 83 14.75 -21.34 -2.02
CA GLU A 83 14.01 -22.44 -2.64
C GLU A 83 14.86 -23.24 -3.66
N GLY A 84 16.10 -22.82 -3.97
CA GLY A 84 16.96 -23.43 -4.99
C GLY A 84 16.39 -23.31 -6.40
N ARG A 85 15.60 -22.27 -6.68
CA ARG A 85 14.87 -22.08 -7.94
C ARG A 85 15.55 -21.04 -8.82
N PRO A 86 15.86 -21.34 -10.09
CA PRO A 86 16.29 -20.31 -11.03
C PRO A 86 15.16 -19.31 -11.29
N PHE A 87 15.54 -18.09 -11.64
CA PHE A 87 14.61 -17.06 -12.09
C PHE A 87 15.21 -16.24 -13.24
N GLU A 88 14.33 -15.63 -14.02
CA GLU A 88 14.70 -14.70 -15.09
C GLU A 88 14.32 -13.27 -14.65
N GLU A 89 15.20 -12.32 -14.90
CA GLU A 89 14.98 -10.89 -14.66
C GLU A 89 15.49 -10.05 -15.84
N LEU A 90 15.22 -8.75 -15.81
CA LEU A 90 15.83 -7.80 -16.75
C LEU A 90 17.06 -7.15 -16.11
N ASP A 91 18.17 -7.10 -16.85
CA ASP A 91 19.34 -6.30 -16.47
C ASP A 91 19.09 -4.79 -16.63
N GLU A 92 20.07 -3.97 -16.24
CA GLU A 92 20.01 -2.50 -16.35
C GLU A 92 19.84 -1.99 -17.80
N GLN A 93 20.11 -2.83 -18.80
CA GLN A 93 19.97 -2.54 -20.22
C GLN A 93 18.64 -3.07 -20.81
N GLY A 94 17.82 -3.75 -20.00
CA GLY A 94 16.55 -4.35 -20.41
C GLY A 94 16.69 -5.70 -21.11
N SER A 95 17.84 -6.37 -21.00
CA SER A 95 18.06 -7.72 -21.52
C SER A 95 17.60 -8.76 -20.50
N VAL A 96 16.99 -9.85 -20.96
CA VAL A 96 16.63 -10.98 -20.08
C VAL A 96 17.90 -11.72 -19.66
N VAL A 97 18.11 -11.88 -18.35
CA VAL A 97 19.20 -12.66 -17.76
C VAL A 97 18.65 -13.75 -16.83
N GLU A 98 19.23 -14.95 -16.91
CA GLU A 98 18.90 -16.07 -16.02
C GLU A 98 19.81 -16.03 -14.79
N ARG A 99 19.22 -15.99 -13.61
CA ARG A 99 19.91 -16.13 -12.32
C ARG A 99 19.70 -17.54 -11.78
N ARG A 100 20.81 -18.21 -11.47
CA ARG A 100 20.87 -19.48 -10.72
C ARG A 100 21.47 -19.22 -9.35
N SER A 101 20.89 -19.85 -8.34
CA SER A 101 21.26 -19.75 -6.92
C SER A 101 22.11 -20.93 -6.46
#